data_AF-A0A259HK96-F1
#
_entry.id   AF-A0A259HK96-F1
#
_cell.length_a   1.000
_cell.length_b   1.000
_cell.length_c   1.000
_cell.angle_alpha   90.00
_cell.angle_beta   90.00
_cell.angle_gamma   90.00
#
_symmetry.space_group_name_H-M   'P 1'
#
loop_
_entity.id
_entity.type
_entity.pdbx_description
1 polymer ?
#
loop_
_entity_poly.entity_id
_entity_poly.type
_entity_poly.pdbx_seq_one_letter_code
_entity_poly.pdbx_strand_id
1 'polypeptide(L)'
;LDHREGLEGFNITIPYKKEVLAFLDHASQAVQEIGACNCVRIVNGKRFGYNTDVVGFEQTLAPFLKPHHKKALILGTGGASAAVEWVLKKLGIEYLSVSRTASDNTITYEQIDEAMMTTHSLVINTTPLGMYPKIDACPNLPYQFINEQHHLFDLVYNPEETQFLAKGKAQGASIQNGWEMLILQAEESWRIWNEAI
;
A
#
# COMPACT_ATOMS: atom_id res chain seq x y z
N LEU A 1 8.25 -13.00 -24.67
CA LEU A 1 9.45 -12.39 -24.04
C LEU A 1 10.73 -13.14 -24.42
N ASP A 2 10.62 -14.30 -25.09
CA ASP A 2 11.70 -15.27 -25.27
C ASP A 2 12.79 -14.87 -26.29
N HIS A 3 12.75 -13.65 -26.84
CA HIS A 3 13.64 -13.21 -27.92
C HIS A 3 14.14 -11.76 -27.79
N ARG A 4 14.11 -11.14 -26.59
CA ARG A 4 14.74 -9.83 -26.37
C ARG A 4 16.11 -10.00 -25.71
N GLU A 5 17.16 -9.95 -26.51
CA GLU A 5 18.53 -9.84 -26.00
C GLU A 5 18.66 -8.60 -25.11
N GLY A 6 19.27 -8.76 -23.92
CA GLY A 6 19.53 -7.66 -22.98
C GLY A 6 18.40 -7.27 -22.02
N LEU A 7 17.26 -7.96 -22.00
CA LEU A 7 16.22 -7.72 -20.98
C LEU A 7 16.57 -8.43 -19.66
N GLU A 8 16.91 -7.66 -18.64
CA GLU A 8 17.32 -8.18 -17.32
C GLU A 8 16.17 -8.13 -16.28
N GLY A 9 15.13 -7.34 -16.53
CA GLY A 9 14.00 -7.20 -15.63
C GLY A 9 12.99 -6.16 -16.11
N PHE A 10 11.84 -6.10 -15.45
CA PHE A 10 10.79 -5.12 -15.76
C PHE A 10 9.81 -4.96 -14.59
N ASN A 11 9.19 -3.79 -14.50
CA ASN A 11 8.08 -3.56 -13.59
C ASN A 11 6.73 -3.90 -14.24
N ILE A 12 5.74 -4.17 -13.39
CA ILE A 12 4.38 -4.55 -13.77
C ILE A 12 3.41 -3.70 -12.96
N THR A 13 2.44 -3.12 -13.64
CA THR A 13 1.37 -2.32 -13.02
C THR A 13 -0.01 -2.86 -13.39
N ILE A 14 -1.05 -2.21 -12.88
CA ILE A 14 -2.46 -2.52 -13.15
C ILE A 14 -2.68 -2.55 -14.68
N PRO A 15 -3.43 -3.54 -15.22
CA PRO A 15 -4.14 -4.60 -14.51
C PRO A 15 -3.34 -5.91 -14.30
N TYR A 16 -2.07 -5.96 -14.71
CA TYR A 16 -1.35 -7.23 -14.94
C TYR A 16 -0.63 -7.83 -13.72
N LYS A 17 -0.66 -7.19 -12.54
CA LYS A 17 0.07 -7.67 -11.35
C LYS A 17 -0.32 -9.10 -10.90
N LYS A 18 -1.53 -9.56 -11.22
CA LYS A 18 -1.99 -10.93 -10.94
C LYS A 18 -1.77 -11.88 -12.11
N GLU A 19 -2.02 -11.42 -13.33
CA GLU A 19 -1.90 -12.23 -14.53
C GLU A 19 -0.46 -12.70 -14.79
N VAL A 20 0.52 -11.90 -14.41
CA VAL A 20 1.93 -12.24 -14.58
C VAL A 20 2.36 -13.48 -13.78
N LEU A 21 1.65 -13.85 -12.71
CA LEU A 21 2.06 -14.94 -11.81
C LEU A 21 2.20 -16.27 -12.55
N ALA A 22 1.32 -16.54 -13.53
CA ALA A 22 1.36 -17.76 -14.34
C ALA A 22 2.60 -17.86 -15.24
N PHE A 23 3.34 -16.75 -15.40
CA PHE A 23 4.53 -16.66 -16.23
C PHE A 23 5.81 -16.56 -15.41
N LEU A 24 5.75 -16.65 -14.07
CA LEU A 24 6.94 -16.66 -13.22
C LEU A 24 7.49 -18.09 -13.09
N ASP A 25 8.81 -18.23 -13.12
CA ASP A 25 9.47 -19.50 -12.81
C ASP A 25 9.69 -19.63 -11.29
N HIS A 26 9.91 -18.49 -10.61
CA HIS A 26 10.08 -18.38 -9.17
C HIS A 26 9.37 -17.14 -8.62
N ALA A 27 8.90 -17.19 -7.39
CA ALA A 27 8.23 -16.07 -6.72
C ALA A 27 8.73 -15.94 -5.29
N SER A 28 8.98 -14.71 -4.83
CA SER A 28 9.30 -14.43 -3.44
C SER A 28 8.14 -14.78 -2.50
N GLN A 29 8.43 -14.96 -1.21
CA GLN A 29 7.39 -15.23 -0.21
C GLN A 29 6.26 -14.19 -0.23
N ALA A 30 6.62 -12.90 -0.32
CA ALA A 30 5.63 -11.83 -0.42
C ALA A 30 4.73 -11.99 -1.65
N VAL A 31 5.29 -12.32 -2.83
CA VAL A 31 4.48 -12.55 -4.04
C VAL A 31 3.55 -13.75 -3.88
N GLN A 32 4.01 -14.83 -3.25
CA GLN A 32 3.22 -16.03 -3.00
C GLN A 32 2.03 -15.74 -2.06
N GLU A 33 2.26 -14.99 -0.98
CA GLU A 33 1.23 -14.68 0.01
C GLU A 33 0.25 -13.58 -0.46
N ILE A 34 0.75 -12.56 -1.16
CA ILE A 34 -0.07 -11.45 -1.68
C ILE A 34 -0.86 -11.90 -2.91
N GLY A 35 -0.32 -12.81 -3.71
CA GLY A 35 -0.88 -13.16 -5.02
C GLY A 35 -0.81 -11.99 -6.01
N ALA A 36 0.27 -11.20 -5.96
CA ALA A 36 0.57 -10.14 -6.92
C ALA A 36 2.07 -9.87 -7.03
N CYS A 37 2.54 -9.56 -8.25
CA CYS A 37 3.92 -9.24 -8.59
C CYS A 37 3.98 -7.91 -9.34
N ASN A 38 4.88 -7.00 -8.94
CA ASN A 38 5.10 -5.71 -9.60
C ASN A 38 6.53 -5.55 -10.16
N CYS A 39 7.42 -6.52 -9.93
CA CYS A 39 8.82 -6.48 -10.32
C CYS A 39 9.31 -7.88 -10.70
N VAL A 40 9.87 -8.02 -11.89
CA VAL A 40 10.44 -9.27 -12.40
C VAL A 40 11.91 -9.07 -12.68
N ARG A 41 12.73 -10.02 -12.24
CA ARG A 41 14.14 -10.18 -12.62
C ARG A 41 14.30 -11.40 -13.50
N ILE A 42 15.11 -11.30 -14.55
CA ILE A 42 15.44 -12.39 -15.46
C ILE A 42 16.89 -12.82 -15.22
N VAL A 43 17.10 -14.07 -14.80
CA VAL A 43 18.43 -14.64 -14.59
C VAL A 43 18.52 -15.98 -15.30
N ASN A 44 19.48 -16.11 -16.22
CA ASN A 44 19.68 -17.33 -17.03
C ASN A 44 18.37 -17.81 -17.69
N GLY A 45 17.56 -16.88 -18.21
CA GLY A 45 16.27 -17.16 -18.85
C GLY A 45 15.10 -17.46 -17.89
N LYS A 46 15.33 -17.49 -16.58
CA LYS A 46 14.29 -17.71 -15.56
C LYS A 46 13.77 -16.39 -14.99
N ARG A 47 12.47 -16.32 -14.76
CA ARG A 47 11.74 -15.15 -14.25
C ARG A 47 11.48 -15.30 -12.75
N PHE A 48 12.09 -14.41 -11.97
CA PHE A 48 11.92 -14.30 -10.53
C PHE A 48 11.02 -13.11 -10.22
N GLY A 49 9.88 -13.35 -9.60
CA GLY A 49 8.90 -12.33 -9.24
C GLY A 49 9.07 -11.80 -7.83
N TYR A 50 8.94 -10.48 -7.70
CA TYR A 50 9.02 -9.71 -6.47
C TYR A 50 7.84 -8.73 -6.37
N ASN A 51 7.59 -8.26 -5.15
CA ASN A 51 6.62 -7.20 -4.88
C ASN A 51 7.33 -6.07 -4.14
N THR A 52 7.75 -5.04 -4.85
CA THR A 52 8.48 -3.89 -4.30
C THR A 52 7.55 -2.85 -3.67
N ASP A 53 6.22 -2.94 -3.89
CA ASP A 53 5.25 -2.12 -3.14
C ASP A 53 5.35 -2.40 -1.64
N VAL A 54 5.65 -3.66 -1.26
CA VAL A 54 5.89 -4.07 0.13
C VAL A 54 7.05 -3.28 0.74
N VAL A 55 8.19 -3.26 0.04
CA VAL A 55 9.40 -2.57 0.52
C VAL A 55 9.16 -1.05 0.55
N GLY A 56 8.56 -0.50 -0.50
CA GLY A 56 8.23 0.91 -0.58
C GLY A 56 7.31 1.34 0.55
N PHE A 57 6.24 0.60 0.82
CA PHE A 57 5.30 0.93 1.89
C PHE A 57 5.93 0.78 3.28
N GLU A 58 6.60 -0.34 3.55
CA GLU A 58 7.22 -0.62 4.85
C GLU A 58 8.25 0.45 5.23
N GLN A 59 9.18 0.77 4.32
CA GLN A 59 10.23 1.74 4.60
C GLN A 59 9.68 3.17 4.74
N THR A 60 8.63 3.51 3.98
CA THR A 60 7.98 4.82 4.06
C THR A 60 7.21 4.99 5.35
N LEU A 61 6.51 3.94 5.83
CA LEU A 61 5.72 3.97 7.06
C LEU A 61 6.58 3.91 8.33
N ALA A 62 7.67 3.13 8.33
CA ALA A 62 8.44 2.79 9.53
C ALA A 62 8.88 4.01 10.38
N PRO A 63 9.36 5.14 9.81
CA PRO A 63 9.75 6.32 10.57
C PRO A 63 8.62 6.99 11.36
N PHE A 64 7.36 6.75 10.98
CA PHE A 64 6.18 7.38 11.56
C PHE A 64 5.48 6.51 12.62
N LEU A 65 5.87 5.24 12.72
CA LEU A 65 5.29 4.31 13.68
C LEU A 65 5.70 4.66 15.11
N LYS A 66 4.70 4.72 15.98
CA LYS A 66 4.83 4.94 17.42
C LYS A 66 4.34 3.71 18.19
N PRO A 67 4.72 3.53 19.47
CA PRO A 67 4.32 2.36 20.26
C PRO A 67 2.81 2.10 20.32
N HIS A 68 1.97 3.13 20.21
CA HIS A 68 0.50 3.03 20.24
C HIS A 68 -0.14 2.69 18.89
N HIS A 69 0.60 2.69 17.78
CA HIS A 69 0.10 2.26 16.47
C HIS A 69 0.01 0.73 16.41
N LYS A 70 -0.96 0.17 17.13
CA LYS A 70 -1.21 -1.27 17.24
C LYS A 70 -2.32 -1.77 16.33
N LYS A 71 -3.24 -0.89 15.93
CA LYS A 71 -4.35 -1.22 15.04
C LYS A 71 -4.48 -0.21 13.90
N ALA A 72 -4.85 -0.71 12.73
CA ALA A 72 -4.99 0.10 11.53
C ALA A 72 -6.34 -0.07 10.81
N LEU A 73 -6.82 1.00 10.19
CA LEU A 73 -7.88 0.94 9.18
C LEU A 73 -7.24 1.01 7.79
N ILE A 74 -7.50 0.01 6.94
CA ILE A 74 -7.11 0.04 5.54
C ILE A 74 -8.34 0.40 4.71
N LEU A 75 -8.33 1.59 4.10
CA LEU A 75 -9.45 2.08 3.31
C LEU A 75 -9.29 1.59 1.87
N GLY A 76 -10.20 0.72 1.43
CA GLY A 76 -10.15 0.05 0.14
C GLY A 76 -9.63 -1.39 0.22
N THR A 77 -10.07 -2.20 -0.73
CA THR A 77 -9.75 -3.64 -0.85
C THR A 77 -9.15 -3.97 -2.23
N GLY A 78 -8.50 -2.98 -2.85
CA GLY A 78 -7.92 -3.09 -4.19
C GLY A 78 -6.52 -3.72 -4.19
N GLY A 79 -5.87 -3.77 -5.35
CA GLY A 79 -4.55 -4.42 -5.48
C GLY A 79 -3.46 -3.83 -4.58
N ALA A 80 -3.52 -2.53 -4.27
CA ALA A 80 -2.58 -1.87 -3.37
C ALA A 80 -2.79 -2.24 -1.89
N SER A 81 -4.02 -2.60 -1.48
CA SER A 81 -4.30 -2.98 -0.09
C SER A 81 -3.55 -4.25 0.29
N ALA A 82 -3.36 -5.19 -0.64
CA ALA A 82 -2.71 -6.46 -0.36
C ALA A 82 -1.24 -6.31 0.08
N ALA A 83 -0.50 -5.34 -0.47
CA ALA A 83 0.87 -5.04 -0.03
C ALA A 83 0.89 -4.42 1.37
N VAL A 84 -0.06 -3.50 1.64
CA VAL A 84 -0.25 -2.88 2.96
C VAL A 84 -0.58 -3.93 4.01
N GLU A 85 -1.56 -4.78 3.74
CA GLU A 85 -1.98 -5.90 4.61
C GLU A 85 -0.82 -6.82 4.95
N TRP A 86 0.01 -7.16 3.96
CA TRP A 86 1.18 -8.01 4.16
C TRP A 86 2.20 -7.36 5.10
N VAL A 87 2.49 -6.08 4.90
CA VAL A 87 3.41 -5.32 5.77
C VAL A 87 2.86 -5.20 7.19
N LEU A 88 1.58 -4.89 7.37
CA LEU A 88 0.98 -4.79 8.70
C LEU A 88 1.03 -6.13 9.45
N LYS A 89 0.77 -7.25 8.75
CA LYS A 89 0.97 -8.60 9.31
C LYS A 89 2.41 -8.84 9.75
N LYS A 90 3.38 -8.52 8.89
CA LYS A 90 4.82 -8.63 9.19
C LYS A 90 5.20 -7.82 10.43
N LEU A 91 4.63 -6.63 10.59
CA LEU A 91 4.89 -5.72 11.72
C LEU A 91 4.09 -6.06 12.99
N GLY A 92 3.18 -7.04 12.93
CA GLY A 92 2.31 -7.39 14.05
C GLY A 92 1.29 -6.30 14.40
N ILE A 93 0.88 -5.50 13.40
CA ILE A 93 -0.17 -4.48 13.53
C ILE A 93 -1.49 -5.12 13.09
N GLU A 94 -2.46 -5.18 14.01
CA GLU A 94 -3.81 -5.64 13.70
C GLU A 94 -4.46 -4.66 12.71
N TYR A 95 -5.30 -5.14 11.80
CA TYR A 95 -5.99 -4.24 10.87
C TYR A 95 -7.41 -4.68 10.56
N LEU A 96 -8.23 -3.71 10.17
CA LEU A 96 -9.53 -3.91 9.56
C LEU A 96 -9.54 -3.28 8.17
N SER A 97 -9.99 -4.05 7.19
CA SER A 97 -10.19 -3.56 5.83
C SER A 97 -11.57 -2.93 5.70
N VAL A 98 -11.62 -1.75 5.09
CA VAL A 98 -12.83 -0.93 4.93
C VAL A 98 -13.20 -0.88 3.45
N SER A 99 -14.46 -1.16 3.15
CA SER A 99 -14.99 -1.32 1.80
C SER A 99 -16.33 -0.58 1.66
N ARG A 100 -16.85 -0.45 0.43
CA ARG A 100 -18.22 0.06 0.21
C ARG A 100 -19.30 -0.98 0.51
N THR A 101 -18.90 -2.24 0.63
CA THR A 101 -19.79 -3.38 0.78
C THR A 101 -19.18 -4.31 1.82
N ALA A 102 -19.96 -4.68 2.83
CA ALA A 102 -19.49 -5.57 3.88
C ALA A 102 -19.16 -6.97 3.30
N SER A 103 -18.18 -7.62 3.90
CA SER A 103 -17.86 -9.03 3.68
C SER A 103 -17.30 -9.64 4.97
N ASP A 104 -17.03 -10.94 4.98
CA ASP A 104 -16.57 -11.66 6.18
C ASP A 104 -15.36 -11.01 6.88
N ASN A 105 -14.49 -10.33 6.12
CA ASN A 105 -13.26 -9.70 6.63
C ASN A 105 -13.22 -8.19 6.36
N THR A 106 -14.34 -7.55 6.01
CA THR A 106 -14.37 -6.12 5.71
C THR A 106 -15.59 -5.43 6.29
N ILE A 107 -15.39 -4.24 6.85
CA ILE A 107 -16.46 -3.37 7.34
C ILE A 107 -16.78 -2.29 6.30
N THR A 108 -17.95 -1.67 6.40
CA THR A 108 -18.27 -0.49 5.61
C THR A 108 -17.82 0.80 6.27
N TYR A 109 -17.72 1.88 5.49
CA TYR A 109 -17.37 3.20 6.00
C TYR A 109 -18.36 3.71 7.06
N GLU A 110 -19.64 3.36 6.92
CA GLU A 110 -20.71 3.75 7.85
C GLU A 110 -20.61 3.05 9.21
N GLN A 111 -19.88 1.93 9.28
CA GLN A 111 -19.65 1.21 10.53
C GLN A 111 -18.53 1.83 11.36
N ILE A 112 -17.71 2.72 10.81
CA ILE A 112 -16.61 3.37 11.52
C ILE A 112 -17.18 4.39 12.49
N ASP A 113 -17.07 4.11 13.79
CA ASP A 113 -17.51 4.96 14.88
C ASP A 113 -16.34 5.52 15.70
N GLU A 114 -16.66 6.25 16.77
CA GLU A 114 -15.68 6.83 17.70
C GLU A 114 -14.77 5.78 18.34
N ALA A 115 -15.34 4.63 18.75
CA ALA A 115 -14.58 3.57 19.40
C ALA A 115 -13.55 2.95 18.43
N MET A 116 -13.92 2.76 17.17
CA MET A 116 -13.01 2.30 16.14
C MET A 116 -11.91 3.34 15.86
N MET A 117 -12.25 4.61 15.67
CA MET A 117 -11.24 5.65 15.45
C MET A 117 -10.25 5.75 16.62
N THR A 118 -10.75 5.70 17.85
CA THR A 118 -9.92 5.77 19.06
C THR A 118 -8.93 4.60 19.15
N THR A 119 -9.34 3.41 18.71
CA THR A 119 -8.50 2.20 18.80
C THR A 119 -7.61 1.98 17.58
N HIS A 120 -7.96 2.52 16.42
CA HIS A 120 -7.24 2.36 15.15
C HIS A 120 -6.56 3.67 14.74
N SER A 121 -5.47 3.98 15.45
CA SER A 121 -4.71 5.23 15.29
C SER A 121 -3.85 5.26 14.01
N LEU A 122 -3.78 4.18 13.23
CA LEU A 122 -3.18 4.17 11.90
C LEU A 122 -4.28 4.07 10.84
N VAL A 123 -4.39 5.04 9.94
CA VAL A 123 -5.44 5.04 8.91
C VAL A 123 -4.79 5.19 7.53
N ILE A 124 -4.96 4.18 6.68
CA ILE A 124 -4.22 4.05 5.42
C ILE A 124 -5.21 4.06 4.25
N ASN A 125 -5.17 5.09 3.40
CA ASN A 125 -5.97 5.15 2.18
C ASN A 125 -5.29 4.39 1.04
N THR A 126 -5.94 3.33 0.57
CA THR A 126 -5.53 2.54 -0.61
C THR A 126 -6.53 2.67 -1.77
N THR A 127 -7.53 3.55 -1.62
CA THR A 127 -8.48 3.88 -2.69
C THR A 127 -7.91 4.92 -3.66
N PRO A 128 -8.42 5.01 -4.89
CA PRO A 128 -8.05 6.11 -5.80
C PRO A 128 -8.74 7.44 -5.47
N LEU A 129 -9.48 7.56 -4.35
CA LEU A 129 -10.15 8.81 -3.97
C LEU A 129 -9.10 9.88 -3.65
N GLY A 130 -9.34 11.11 -4.13
CA GLY A 130 -8.43 12.24 -3.95
C GLY A 130 -7.37 12.34 -5.03
N MET A 131 -7.23 11.34 -5.90
CA MET A 131 -6.29 11.37 -7.02
C MET A 131 -6.77 12.32 -8.13
N TYR A 132 -5.83 13.03 -8.76
CA TYR A 132 -6.12 13.81 -9.97
C TYR A 132 -6.83 12.96 -11.05
N PRO A 133 -7.86 13.49 -11.73
CA PRO A 133 -8.40 14.85 -11.64
C PRO A 133 -9.47 15.07 -10.55
N LYS A 134 -9.88 14.02 -9.82
CA LYS A 134 -10.97 14.08 -8.83
C LYS A 134 -10.44 14.36 -7.42
N ILE A 135 -9.77 15.52 -7.28
CA ILE A 135 -9.04 15.89 -6.06
C ILE A 135 -9.93 16.20 -4.85
N ASP A 136 -11.20 16.53 -5.08
CA ASP A 136 -12.16 16.87 -4.02
C ASP A 136 -12.75 15.63 -3.32
N ALA A 137 -12.54 14.44 -3.88
CA ALA A 137 -13.01 13.20 -3.26
C ALA A 137 -12.08 12.77 -2.12
N CYS A 138 -12.66 12.25 -1.04
CA CYS A 138 -11.90 11.61 0.03
C CYS A 138 -12.72 10.46 0.64
N PRO A 139 -12.09 9.52 1.34
CA PRO A 139 -12.80 8.53 2.14
C PRO A 139 -13.75 9.21 3.15
N ASN A 140 -14.95 8.64 3.30
CA ASN A 140 -15.94 9.12 4.25
C ASN A 140 -15.61 8.56 5.63
N LEU A 141 -15.02 9.38 6.50
CA LEU A 141 -14.62 9.02 7.85
C LEU A 141 -15.20 10.02 8.85
N PRO A 142 -15.41 9.61 10.12
CA PRO A 142 -15.75 10.55 11.18
C PRO A 142 -14.48 11.32 11.63
N TYR A 143 -14.00 12.24 10.78
CA TYR A 143 -12.76 12.98 10.99
C TYR A 143 -12.69 13.70 12.34
N GLN A 144 -13.82 14.10 12.93
CA GLN A 144 -13.89 14.73 14.24
C GLN A 144 -13.33 13.88 15.40
N PHE A 145 -13.13 12.58 15.21
CA PHE A 145 -12.52 11.68 16.20
C PHE A 145 -11.02 11.45 15.96
N ILE A 146 -10.45 12.05 14.92
CA ILE A 146 -9.00 12.07 14.68
C ILE A 146 -8.34 13.06 15.66
N ASN A 147 -7.10 12.76 16.07
CA ASN A 147 -6.30 13.58 16.99
C ASN A 147 -4.79 13.35 16.76
N GLU A 148 -3.91 13.92 17.58
CA GLU A 148 -2.45 13.83 17.43
C GLU A 148 -1.85 12.43 17.59
N GLN A 149 -2.61 11.46 18.11
CA GLN A 149 -2.19 10.07 18.16
C GLN A 149 -2.29 9.40 16.79
N HIS A 150 -3.05 9.97 15.86
CA HIS A 150 -3.30 9.38 14.56
C HIS A 150 -2.14 9.62 13.58
N HIS A 151 -1.90 8.62 12.74
CA HIS A 151 -1.12 8.75 11.52
C HIS A 151 -1.98 8.38 10.32
N LEU A 152 -2.10 9.30 9.37
CA LEU A 152 -2.82 9.09 8.12
C LEU A 152 -1.82 8.94 6.98
N PHE A 153 -1.89 7.80 6.29
CA PHE A 153 -1.07 7.50 5.13
C PHE A 153 -1.97 7.42 3.90
N ASP A 154 -1.71 8.24 2.89
CA ASP A 154 -2.38 8.15 1.60
C ASP A 154 -1.44 7.57 0.55
N LEU A 155 -1.81 6.47 -0.11
CA LEU A 155 -1.01 5.94 -1.23
C LEU A 155 -1.09 6.86 -2.47
N VAL A 156 -2.07 7.77 -2.51
CA VAL A 156 -2.11 8.84 -3.51
C VAL A 156 -1.00 9.85 -3.23
N TYR A 157 -0.33 10.30 -4.30
CA TYR A 157 0.75 11.30 -4.25
C TYR A 157 0.50 12.52 -5.15
N ASN A 158 -0.56 12.49 -5.98
CA ASN A 158 -0.96 13.62 -6.81
C ASN A 158 -2.46 13.87 -6.62
N PRO A 159 -2.84 14.93 -5.90
CA PRO A 159 -2.02 16.04 -5.39
C PRO A 159 -1.14 15.65 -4.18
N GLU A 160 -0.20 16.53 -3.82
CA GLU A 160 0.73 16.31 -2.69
C GLU A 160 -0.03 16.19 -1.35
N GLU A 161 -1.03 17.04 -1.13
CA GLU A 161 -1.94 16.97 0.03
C GLU A 161 -3.36 16.72 -0.48
N THR A 162 -3.87 15.50 -0.26
CA THR A 162 -5.26 15.13 -0.60
C THR A 162 -6.23 15.66 0.46
N GLN A 163 -7.52 15.72 0.13
CA GLN A 163 -8.57 16.09 1.10
C GLN A 163 -8.61 15.16 2.33
N PHE A 164 -8.23 13.88 2.15
CA PHE A 164 -8.10 12.93 3.26
C PHE A 164 -7.01 13.37 4.25
N LEU A 165 -5.81 13.69 3.74
CA LEU A 165 -4.70 14.16 4.56
C LEU A 165 -4.99 15.54 5.16
N ALA A 166 -5.52 16.48 4.38
CA ALA A 166 -5.86 17.82 4.85
C ALA A 166 -6.85 17.79 6.03
N LYS A 167 -7.92 16.98 5.93
CA LYS A 167 -8.90 16.84 7.01
C LYS A 167 -8.32 16.21 8.27
N GLY A 168 -7.45 15.21 8.16
CA GLY A 168 -6.79 14.63 9.33
C GLY A 168 -5.79 15.57 9.99
N LYS A 169 -4.99 16.27 9.17
CA LYS A 169 -4.04 17.29 9.62
C LYS A 169 -4.74 18.43 10.37
N ALA A 170 -5.93 18.84 9.92
CA ALA A 170 -6.76 19.83 10.61
C ALA A 170 -7.18 19.41 12.02
N GLN A 171 -7.17 18.10 12.32
CA GLN A 171 -7.46 17.52 13.64
C GLN A 171 -6.18 17.20 14.44
N GLY A 172 -5.00 17.53 13.91
CA GLY A 172 -3.71 17.31 14.58
C GLY A 172 -3.00 16.00 14.23
N ALA A 173 -3.54 15.17 13.33
CA ALA A 173 -2.87 13.95 12.91
C ALA A 173 -1.56 14.24 12.17
N SER A 174 -0.60 13.31 12.33
CA SER A 174 0.53 13.23 11.41
C SER A 174 0.06 12.66 10.06
N ILE A 175 0.64 13.15 8.95
CA ILE A 175 0.23 12.77 7.59
C ILE A 175 1.41 12.37 6.73
N GLN A 176 1.18 11.48 5.77
CA GLN A 176 2.14 11.08 4.75
C GLN A 176 1.41 10.74 3.44
N ASN A 177 1.98 11.12 2.30
CA ASN A 177 1.48 10.76 0.97
C ASN A 177 2.32 9.63 0.33
N GLY A 178 1.91 9.16 -0.84
CA GLY A 178 2.53 8.00 -1.50
C GLY A 178 3.80 8.29 -2.30
N TRP A 179 4.31 9.53 -2.29
CA TRP A 179 5.41 9.92 -3.18
C TRP A 179 6.71 9.18 -2.84
N GLU A 180 7.05 9.12 -1.56
CA GLU A 180 8.25 8.42 -1.09
C GLU A 180 8.13 6.90 -1.34
N MET A 181 6.94 6.33 -1.16
CA MET A 181 6.66 4.93 -1.51
C MET A 181 6.90 4.66 -3.01
N LEU A 182 6.56 5.60 -3.90
CA LEU A 182 6.81 5.47 -5.33
C LEU A 182 8.30 5.48 -5.66
N ILE A 183 9.09 6.28 -4.95
CA ILE A 183 10.55 6.30 -5.10
C ILE A 183 11.16 4.99 -4.59
N LEU A 184 10.84 4.61 -3.35
CA LEU A 184 11.47 3.45 -2.71
C LEU A 184 11.13 2.12 -3.40
N GLN A 185 9.93 1.96 -3.97
CA GLN A 185 9.62 0.76 -4.75
C GLN A 185 10.43 0.69 -6.07
N ALA A 186 10.78 1.84 -6.65
CA ALA A 186 11.58 1.93 -7.86
C ALA A 186 13.06 1.65 -7.56
N GLU A 187 13.59 2.24 -6.49
CA GLU A 187 14.94 1.96 -5.99
C GLU A 187 15.12 0.47 -5.64
N GLU A 188 14.12 -0.15 -5.01
CA GLU A 188 14.18 -1.59 -4.74
C GLU A 188 14.13 -2.43 -6.02
N SER A 189 13.36 -2.01 -7.03
CA SER A 189 13.36 -2.70 -8.33
C SER A 189 14.73 -2.61 -8.99
N TRP A 190 15.34 -1.42 -8.95
CA TRP A 190 16.70 -1.20 -9.45
C TRP A 190 17.72 -2.07 -8.72
N ARG A 191 17.67 -2.12 -7.39
CA ARG A 191 18.54 -2.97 -6.57
C ARG A 191 18.40 -4.45 -6.95
N ILE A 192 17.16 -4.94 -7.08
CA ILE A 192 16.87 -6.34 -7.45
C ILE A 192 17.49 -6.69 -8.80
N TRP A 193 17.35 -5.84 -9.82
CA TRP A 193 17.89 -6.12 -11.14
C TRP A 193 19.42 -6.13 -11.17
N ASN A 194 20.06 -5.30 -10.36
CA ASN A 194 21.53 -5.14 -10.32
C ASN A 194 22.24 -5.99 -9.26
N GLU A 195 21.51 -6.82 -8.51
CA GLU A 195 22.11 -7.70 -7.50
C GLU A 195 23.02 -8.73 -8.17
N ALA A 196 24.18 -9.03 -7.56
CA ALA A 196 25.11 -10.02 -8.12
C ALA A 196 24.42 -11.39 -8.28
N ILE A 197 24.78 -12.12 -9.33
CA ILE A 197 24.32 -13.50 -9.59
C ILE A 197 25.10 -14.47 -8.71
#